data_AF-A0A0C9TER5-F1
#
_entry.id   AF-A0A0C9TER5-F1
#
_cell.length_a   1.000
_cell.length_b   1.000
_cell.length_c   1.000
_cell.angle_alpha   90.00
_cell.angle_beta   90.00
_cell.angle_gamma   90.00
#
_symmetry.space_group_name_H-M   'P 1'
#
loop_
_entity.id
_entity.type
_entity.pdbx_description
1 polymer ?
#
loop_
_entity_poly.entity_id
_entity_poly.type
_entity_poly.pdbx_seq_one_letter_code
_entity_poly.pdbx_strand_id
1 'polypeptide(L)'
;MLERLEHSMSLVRNTTTELPVIRIAAEAALTMIGKYYALTDDNEVYRIAIAMCPDKKVEWFDKNPDWRHEDRVEARRVVRERWEKTYAILQEPSLATASQTSTTETEQPPRKRSKWATIVHDSDNDEDSSTDPDSIEAYLDLPPVAKSEVKAAGGVLKYWENRHAITPRLARMALDFLSAPASSVDAERAFSGGRLQVGHLQHRLSSQSFKAQVAVGSWYTSTTTFGHESPS
;
A
#
# COMPACT_ATOMS: atom_id res chain seq x y z
N MET A 1 -4.56 -16.60 12.07
CA MET A 1 -3.46 -16.97 12.99
C MET A 1 -3.76 -16.45 14.40
N LEU A 2 -4.23 -15.21 14.54
CA LEU A 2 -4.58 -14.59 15.82
C LEU A 2 -5.89 -15.11 16.44
N GLU A 3 -6.92 -15.47 15.65
CA GLU A 3 -8.12 -16.12 16.23
C GLU A 3 -7.83 -17.48 16.88
N ARG A 4 -6.87 -18.25 16.34
CA ARG A 4 -6.43 -19.49 17.00
C ARG A 4 -5.76 -19.21 18.35
N LEU A 5 -5.12 -18.05 18.47
CA LEU A 5 -4.53 -17.56 19.72
C LEU A 5 -5.62 -17.08 20.68
N GLU A 6 -6.61 -16.30 20.21
CA GLU A 6 -7.74 -15.87 21.04
C GLU A 6 -8.60 -17.05 21.49
N HIS A 7 -8.87 -17.99 20.59
CA HIS A 7 -9.62 -19.21 20.91
C HIS A 7 -8.84 -20.07 21.91
N SER A 8 -7.53 -20.25 21.73
CA SER A 8 -6.72 -21.01 22.70
C SER A 8 -6.63 -20.30 24.06
N MET A 9 -6.48 -18.98 24.08
CA MET A 9 -6.45 -18.19 25.32
C MET A 9 -7.80 -18.15 26.01
N SER A 10 -8.90 -18.12 25.27
CA SER A 10 -10.27 -18.24 25.80
C SER A 10 -10.50 -19.61 26.42
N LEU A 11 -10.04 -20.69 25.77
CA LEU A 11 -10.06 -22.04 26.31
C LEU A 11 -9.25 -22.11 27.62
N VAL A 12 -8.02 -21.59 27.63
CA VAL A 12 -7.16 -21.57 28.82
C VAL A 12 -7.78 -20.76 29.97
N ARG A 13 -8.39 -19.61 29.69
CA ARG A 13 -9.09 -18.78 30.69
C ARG A 13 -10.25 -19.53 31.36
N ASN A 14 -11.01 -20.29 30.57
CA ASN A 14 -12.21 -20.99 31.03
C ASN A 14 -11.91 -22.38 31.65
N THR A 15 -10.71 -22.90 31.44
CA THR A 15 -10.30 -24.22 31.95
C THR A 15 -9.97 -24.15 33.45
N THR A 16 -10.66 -24.93 34.27
CA THR A 16 -10.51 -24.92 35.74
C THR A 16 -9.34 -25.76 36.25
N THR A 17 -8.74 -26.60 35.38
CA THR A 17 -7.58 -27.45 35.71
C THR A 17 -6.23 -26.72 35.62
N GLU A 18 -6.18 -25.52 35.04
CA GLU A 18 -4.96 -24.73 34.90
C GLU A 18 -4.67 -23.89 36.16
N LEU A 19 -3.38 -23.61 36.40
CA LEU A 19 -2.96 -22.76 37.51
C LEU A 19 -3.58 -21.34 37.40
N PRO A 20 -4.01 -20.73 38.51
CA PRO A 20 -4.65 -19.39 38.50
C PRO A 20 -3.81 -18.31 37.78
N VAL A 21 -2.49 -18.39 37.88
CA VAL A 21 -1.54 -17.46 37.22
C VAL A 21 -1.66 -17.53 35.69
N ILE A 22 -1.83 -18.72 35.13
CA ILE A 22 -1.93 -18.93 33.68
C ILE A 22 -3.25 -18.35 33.15
N ARG A 23 -4.33 -18.49 33.92
CA ARG A 23 -5.65 -17.94 33.59
C ARG A 23 -5.65 -16.40 33.60
N ILE A 24 -5.03 -15.79 34.61
CA ILE A 24 -4.87 -14.33 34.71
C ILE A 24 -4.00 -13.81 33.55
N ALA A 25 -2.93 -14.52 33.20
CA ALA A 25 -2.09 -14.16 32.06
C ALA A 25 -2.86 -14.25 30.72
N ALA A 26 -3.70 -15.29 30.55
CA ALA A 26 -4.55 -15.44 29.37
C ALA A 26 -5.60 -14.31 29.28
N GLU A 27 -6.20 -13.90 30.39
CA GLU A 27 -7.15 -12.78 30.43
C GLU A 27 -6.47 -11.44 30.09
N ALA A 28 -5.28 -11.19 30.64
CA ALA A 28 -4.49 -10.01 30.31
C ALA A 28 -4.10 -9.98 28.82
N ALA A 29 -3.73 -11.13 28.26
CA ALA A 29 -3.42 -11.25 26.84
C ALA A 29 -4.65 -10.99 25.95
N LEU A 30 -5.82 -11.56 26.27
CA LEU A 30 -7.07 -11.28 25.56
C LEU A 30 -7.45 -9.79 25.62
N THR A 31 -7.29 -9.15 26.79
CA THR A 31 -7.55 -7.72 26.95
C THR A 31 -6.61 -6.88 26.09
N MET A 32 -5.32 -7.24 26.06
CA MET A 32 -4.32 -6.58 25.23
C MET A 32 -4.65 -6.74 23.75
N ILE A 33 -4.99 -7.94 23.30
CA ILE A 33 -5.39 -8.22 21.92
C ILE A 33 -6.60 -7.36 21.51
N GLY A 34 -7.66 -7.33 22.34
CA GLY A 34 -8.84 -6.50 22.06
C GLY A 34 -8.52 -5.00 21.94
N LYS A 35 -7.61 -4.48 22.78
CA LYS A 35 -7.14 -3.09 22.67
C LYS A 35 -6.42 -2.82 21.35
N TYR A 36 -5.56 -3.74 20.90
CA TYR A 36 -4.86 -3.57 19.62
C TYR A 36 -5.79 -3.70 18.41
N TYR A 37 -6.83 -4.53 18.49
CA TYR A 37 -7.87 -4.57 17.45
C TYR A 37 -8.64 -3.25 17.35
N ALA A 38 -9.08 -2.68 18.48
CA ALA A 38 -9.75 -1.38 18.47
C ALA A 38 -8.88 -0.28 17.82
N LEU A 39 -7.58 -0.24 18.14
CA LEU A 39 -6.63 0.70 17.52
C LEU A 39 -6.39 0.42 16.03
N THR A 40 -6.52 -0.83 15.60
CA THR A 40 -6.40 -1.24 14.19
C THR A 40 -7.66 -0.84 13.42
N ASP A 41 -8.83 -0.99 14.04
CA ASP A 41 -10.12 -0.56 13.50
C ASP A 41 -10.21 0.95 13.35
N ASP A 42 -9.59 1.71 14.26
CA ASP A 42 -9.46 3.17 14.16
C ASP A 42 -8.54 3.62 12.99
N ASN A 43 -7.79 2.69 12.39
CA ASN A 43 -6.86 3.00 11.30
C ASN A 43 -7.37 2.55 9.93
N GLU A 44 -7.73 3.52 9.10
CA GLU A 44 -8.16 3.33 7.70
C GLU A 44 -7.11 2.66 6.79
N VAL A 45 -5.82 2.71 7.14
CA VAL A 45 -4.72 2.20 6.29
C VAL A 45 -4.92 0.73 5.94
N TYR A 46 -5.38 -0.10 6.87
CA TYR A 46 -5.56 -1.53 6.60
C TYR A 46 -6.70 -1.79 5.62
N ARG A 47 -7.83 -1.09 5.77
CA ARG A 47 -8.98 -1.22 4.85
C ARG A 47 -8.58 -0.77 3.45
N ILE A 48 -7.85 0.33 3.36
CA ILE A 48 -7.36 0.86 2.08
C ILE A 48 -6.33 -0.09 1.45
N ALA A 49 -5.36 -0.58 2.21
CA ALA A 49 -4.34 -1.51 1.69
C ALA A 49 -4.96 -2.81 1.18
N ILE A 50 -5.96 -3.38 1.87
CA ILE A 50 -6.68 -4.57 1.40
C ILE A 50 -7.44 -4.25 0.11
N ALA A 51 -8.15 -3.13 0.06
CA ALA A 51 -8.90 -2.72 -1.13
C ALA A 51 -7.98 -2.46 -2.34
N MET A 52 -6.77 -1.94 -2.12
CA MET A 52 -5.76 -1.71 -3.17
C MET A 52 -5.01 -2.99 -3.58
N CYS A 53 -5.20 -4.12 -2.91
CA CYS A 53 -4.67 -5.40 -3.38
C CYS A 53 -5.52 -5.92 -4.56
N PRO A 54 -4.98 -6.01 -5.78
CA PRO A 54 -5.76 -6.33 -6.98
C PRO A 54 -6.39 -7.73 -6.94
N ASP A 55 -5.82 -8.67 -6.18
CA ASP A 55 -6.31 -10.05 -6.02
C ASP A 55 -7.37 -10.24 -4.92
N LYS A 56 -7.58 -9.20 -4.11
CA LYS A 56 -8.44 -9.22 -2.93
C LYS A 56 -9.59 -8.25 -3.08
N LYS A 57 -9.24 -6.98 -3.29
CA LYS A 57 -10.15 -5.83 -3.31
C LYS A 57 -11.11 -5.89 -2.11
N VAL A 58 -12.33 -5.40 -2.31
CA VAL A 58 -13.37 -5.39 -1.28
C VAL A 58 -14.10 -6.72 -1.18
N GLU A 59 -14.01 -7.58 -2.18
CA GLU A 59 -14.53 -8.96 -2.19
C GLU A 59 -13.81 -9.85 -1.17
N TRP A 60 -12.63 -9.42 -0.69
CA TRP A 60 -11.94 -10.12 0.38
C TRP A 60 -12.71 -10.06 1.70
N PHE A 61 -13.42 -8.97 2.00
CA PHE A 61 -14.23 -8.87 3.22
C PHE A 61 -15.36 -9.91 3.23
N ASP A 62 -15.96 -10.23 2.07
CA ASP A 62 -17.01 -11.26 1.99
C ASP A 62 -16.48 -12.69 2.15
N LYS A 63 -15.19 -12.91 1.86
CA LYS A 63 -14.55 -14.23 1.90
C LYS A 63 -13.94 -14.57 3.25
N ASN A 64 -13.78 -13.60 4.15
CA ASN A 64 -13.15 -13.81 5.44
C ASN A 64 -14.23 -13.75 6.53
N PRO A 65 -14.44 -14.84 7.29
CA PRO A 65 -15.51 -14.92 8.28
C PRO A 65 -15.36 -13.91 9.43
N ASP A 66 -14.15 -13.39 9.63
CA ASP A 66 -13.79 -12.42 10.65
C ASP A 66 -14.40 -11.03 10.37
N TRP A 67 -14.83 -10.77 9.13
CA TRP A 67 -15.33 -9.47 8.68
C TRP A 67 -16.82 -9.53 8.34
N ARG A 68 -17.55 -8.47 8.69
CA ARG A 68 -18.97 -8.33 8.42
C ARG A 68 -19.20 -7.67 7.07
N HIS A 69 -20.40 -7.84 6.51
CA HIS A 69 -20.79 -7.11 5.31
C HIS A 69 -20.74 -5.58 5.52
N GLU A 70 -20.98 -5.10 6.74
CA GLU A 70 -20.82 -3.69 7.11
C GLU A 70 -19.38 -3.20 6.89
N ASP A 71 -18.38 -4.04 7.15
CA ASP A 71 -16.98 -3.69 6.96
C ASP A 71 -16.61 -3.53 5.48
N ARG A 72 -17.25 -4.29 4.58
CA ARG A 72 -17.11 -4.10 3.12
C ARG A 72 -17.62 -2.72 2.70
N VAL A 73 -18.78 -2.32 3.22
CA VAL A 73 -19.38 -1.02 2.93
C VAL A 73 -18.48 0.09 3.48
N GLU A 74 -18.00 -0.07 4.71
CA GLU A 74 -17.10 0.88 5.35
C GLU A 74 -15.75 0.96 4.61
N ALA A 75 -15.19 -0.16 4.16
CA ALA A 75 -13.97 -0.17 3.34
C ALA A 75 -14.15 0.60 2.03
N ARG A 76 -15.27 0.39 1.31
CA ARG A 76 -15.59 1.18 0.09
C ARG A 76 -15.69 2.68 0.43
N ARG A 77 -16.38 3.03 1.52
CA ARG A 77 -16.55 4.42 1.97
C ARG A 77 -15.21 5.09 2.26
N VAL A 78 -14.37 4.45 3.08
CA VAL A 78 -13.05 4.96 3.50
C VAL A 78 -12.10 5.12 2.31
N VAL A 79 -12.08 4.15 1.40
CA VAL A 79 -11.25 4.22 0.18
C VAL A 79 -11.67 5.39 -0.70
N ARG A 80 -12.98 5.56 -0.93
CA ARG A 80 -13.52 6.68 -1.71
C ARG A 80 -13.22 8.03 -1.07
N GLU A 81 -13.48 8.16 0.23
CA GLU A 81 -13.21 9.40 0.98
C GLU A 81 -11.73 9.79 0.89
N ARG A 82 -10.83 8.81 1.07
CA ARG A 82 -9.39 9.05 0.94
C ARG A 82 -8.98 9.42 -0.48
N TRP A 83 -9.53 8.74 -1.47
CA TRP A 83 -9.30 9.05 -2.88
C TRP A 83 -9.69 10.48 -3.21
N GLU A 84 -10.93 10.88 -2.91
CA GLU A 84 -11.46 12.22 -3.20
C GLU A 84 -10.66 13.32 -2.50
N LYS A 85 -10.28 13.09 -1.25
CA LYS A 85 -9.57 14.06 -0.42
C LYS A 85 -8.14 14.33 -0.88
N THR A 86 -7.43 13.31 -1.39
CA THR A 86 -5.98 13.39 -1.57
C THR A 86 -5.50 13.09 -2.99
N TYR A 87 -6.17 12.20 -3.71
CA TYR A 87 -5.66 11.65 -4.97
C TYR A 87 -6.45 12.10 -6.20
N ALA A 88 -7.77 12.28 -6.08
CA ALA A 88 -8.62 12.73 -7.18
C ALA A 88 -8.22 14.11 -7.73
N ILE A 89 -7.76 14.99 -6.83
CA ILE A 89 -7.33 16.37 -7.12
C ILE A 89 -5.88 16.47 -7.61
N LEU A 90 -5.10 15.39 -7.59
CA LEU A 90 -3.73 15.41 -8.08
C LEU A 90 -3.77 15.54 -9.61
N GLN A 91 -3.58 16.76 -10.09
CA GLN A 91 -3.26 16.99 -11.48
C GLN A 91 -1.87 16.43 -11.75
N GLU A 92 -1.70 15.72 -12.87
CA GLU A 92 -0.40 15.15 -13.23
C GLU A 92 0.69 16.22 -13.16
N PRO A 93 1.84 15.96 -12.51
CA PRO A 93 3.05 16.66 -12.90
C PRO A 93 3.34 16.23 -14.33
N SER A 94 2.87 17.02 -15.29
CA SER A 94 3.33 16.95 -16.67
C SER A 94 4.85 16.88 -16.63
N LEU A 95 5.43 15.77 -17.09
CA LEU A 95 6.87 15.56 -17.23
C LEU A 95 7.49 16.46 -18.31
N ALA A 96 7.03 17.71 -18.42
CA ALA A 96 7.48 18.74 -19.33
C ALA A 96 7.83 20.02 -18.57
N THR A 97 8.60 19.95 -17.48
CA THR A 97 9.32 21.13 -16.95
C THR A 97 10.64 20.71 -16.31
N ALA A 98 11.53 20.19 -17.15
CA ALA A 98 12.96 20.14 -16.85
C ALA A 98 13.76 20.07 -18.16
N SER A 99 13.75 21.15 -18.96
CA SER A 99 14.90 21.52 -19.79
C SER A 99 14.78 22.97 -20.28
N GLN A 100 15.59 23.81 -19.64
CA GLN A 100 16.49 24.79 -20.26
C GLN A 100 15.88 25.87 -21.18
N THR A 101 15.93 27.09 -20.65
CA THR A 101 16.16 28.35 -21.36
C THR A 101 17.20 28.17 -22.48
N SER A 102 16.79 28.30 -23.74
CA SER A 102 17.64 28.70 -24.88
C SER A 102 16.74 29.07 -26.07
N THR A 103 16.65 30.37 -26.33
CA THR A 103 16.20 31.00 -27.57
C THR A 103 16.95 30.41 -28.77
N THR A 104 16.27 30.04 -29.87
CA THR A 104 16.61 30.41 -31.27
C THR A 104 15.47 29.99 -32.21
N GLU A 105 15.04 30.92 -33.05
CA GLU A 105 14.09 30.79 -34.15
C GLU A 105 14.65 29.92 -35.30
N THR A 106 13.82 29.10 -35.95
CA THR A 106 13.92 28.83 -37.40
C THR A 106 12.58 28.36 -37.98
N GLU A 107 12.21 28.93 -39.12
CA GLU A 107 10.95 28.78 -39.86
C GLU A 107 10.79 27.46 -40.67
N GLN A 108 9.56 26.93 -40.67
CA GLN A 108 8.78 26.23 -41.74
C GLN A 108 9.25 24.85 -42.30
N PRO A 109 8.39 24.03 -43.01
CA PRO A 109 7.06 24.26 -43.62
C PRO A 109 5.96 23.18 -43.29
N PRO A 110 4.72 23.22 -43.87
CA PRO A 110 3.54 22.55 -43.30
C PRO A 110 3.12 21.20 -43.95
N ARG A 111 2.41 20.40 -43.13
CA ARG A 111 1.42 19.33 -43.42
C ARG A 111 1.87 18.00 -44.06
N LYS A 112 1.50 16.89 -43.39
CA LYS A 112 0.64 15.82 -43.94
C LYS A 112 -0.25 15.21 -42.83
N ARG A 113 -1.55 15.53 -42.81
CA ARG A 113 -2.57 14.78 -42.04
C ARG A 113 -2.80 13.45 -42.75
N SER A 114 -2.64 12.33 -42.02
CA SER A 114 -2.89 10.99 -42.53
C SER A 114 -4.39 10.70 -42.68
N LYS A 115 -4.72 9.92 -43.71
CA LYS A 115 -6.00 9.72 -44.40
C LYS A 115 -6.97 8.72 -43.72
N TRP A 116 -7.04 8.68 -42.40
CA TRP A 116 -7.98 7.78 -41.70
C TRP A 116 -8.95 8.46 -40.74
N ALA A 117 -9.09 9.79 -40.82
CA ALA A 117 -10.15 10.51 -40.12
C ALA A 117 -11.40 10.60 -41.01
N THR A 118 -12.18 9.53 -41.08
CA THR A 118 -13.59 9.62 -41.47
C THR A 118 -14.39 9.82 -40.19
N ILE A 119 -14.76 11.08 -39.94
CA ILE A 119 -15.82 11.45 -39.02
C ILE A 119 -17.12 11.00 -39.70
N VAL A 120 -17.72 9.93 -39.19
CA VAL A 120 -19.16 9.70 -39.33
C VAL A 120 -19.76 10.06 -37.99
N HIS A 121 -20.40 11.22 -37.97
CA HIS A 121 -21.35 11.59 -36.95
C HIS A 121 -22.63 10.84 -37.32
N ASP A 122 -22.87 9.72 -36.65
CA ASP A 122 -24.21 9.12 -36.64
C ASP A 122 -24.67 9.17 -35.19
N SER A 123 -25.70 9.98 -34.97
CA SER A 123 -26.34 10.15 -33.68
C SER A 123 -27.31 9.00 -33.50
N ASP A 124 -26.85 7.94 -32.85
CA ASP A 124 -27.73 7.01 -32.16
C ASP A 124 -27.33 6.94 -30.69
N ASN A 125 -28.38 7.01 -29.88
CA ASN A 125 -28.41 7.14 -28.44
C ASN A 125 -27.81 5.89 -27.77
N ASP A 126 -26.64 6.02 -27.17
CA ASP A 126 -26.21 5.16 -26.06
C ASP A 126 -25.40 6.02 -25.09
N GLU A 127 -25.93 6.21 -23.88
CA GLU A 127 -25.20 6.77 -22.74
C GLU A 127 -24.09 5.80 -22.32
N ASP A 128 -23.06 5.66 -23.15
CA ASP A 128 -21.85 4.95 -22.76
C ASP A 128 -21.00 5.93 -21.95
N SER A 129 -21.21 5.94 -20.63
CA SER A 129 -20.38 6.64 -19.69
C SER A 129 -18.94 6.16 -19.89
N SER A 130 -18.12 6.95 -20.58
CA SER A 130 -16.67 6.72 -20.69
C SER A 130 -16.05 6.91 -19.31
N THR A 131 -16.16 5.90 -18.45
CA THR A 131 -15.64 5.93 -17.09
C THR A 131 -14.13 6.08 -17.18
N ASP A 132 -13.59 7.16 -16.61
CA ASP A 132 -12.16 7.40 -16.49
C ASP A 132 -11.50 6.14 -15.90
N PRO A 133 -10.58 5.47 -16.63
CA PRO A 133 -9.94 4.24 -16.15
C PRO A 133 -9.14 4.46 -14.86
N ASP A 134 -8.76 5.70 -14.56
CA ASP A 134 -8.06 6.10 -13.34
C ASP A 134 -9.02 6.45 -12.19
N SER A 135 -10.33 6.29 -12.37
CA SER A 135 -11.31 6.46 -11.31
C SER A 135 -11.25 5.30 -10.30
N ILE A 136 -11.36 5.64 -9.01
CA ILE A 136 -11.45 4.65 -7.94
C ILE A 136 -12.66 3.72 -8.09
N GLU A 137 -13.79 4.23 -8.60
CA GLU A 137 -15.00 3.44 -8.81
C GLU A 137 -14.82 2.41 -9.92
N ALA A 138 -14.19 2.80 -11.03
CA ALA A 138 -13.84 1.89 -12.11
C ALA A 138 -12.98 0.73 -11.60
N TYR A 139 -12.04 1.01 -10.70
CA TYR A 139 -11.23 -0.03 -10.08
C TYR A 139 -12.01 -0.91 -9.09
N LEU A 140 -12.85 -0.34 -8.23
CA LEU A 140 -13.60 -1.11 -7.23
C LEU A 140 -14.71 -1.96 -7.84
N ASP A 141 -15.18 -1.64 -9.04
CA ASP A 141 -16.22 -2.40 -9.73
C ASP A 141 -15.67 -3.46 -10.69
N LEU A 142 -14.41 -3.31 -11.12
CA LEU A 142 -13.72 -4.37 -11.83
C LEU A 142 -13.56 -5.62 -10.94
N PRO A 143 -13.65 -6.84 -11.49
CA PRO A 143 -13.40 -8.05 -10.73
C PRO A 143 -11.97 -8.09 -10.18
N PRO A 144 -11.73 -8.80 -9.06
CA PRO A 144 -10.39 -9.08 -8.57
C PRO A 144 -9.55 -9.81 -9.62
N VAL A 145 -8.29 -9.42 -9.75
CA VAL A 145 -7.29 -10.02 -10.63
C VAL A 145 -6.89 -11.40 -10.08
N ALA A 146 -6.63 -12.37 -10.95
CA ALA A 146 -6.18 -13.68 -10.49
C ALA A 146 -4.82 -13.59 -9.77
N LYS A 147 -4.67 -14.31 -8.64
CA LYS A 147 -3.40 -14.35 -7.88
C LYS A 147 -2.20 -14.75 -8.73
N SER A 148 -2.41 -15.60 -9.74
CA SER A 148 -1.40 -16.02 -10.70
C SER A 148 -0.88 -14.85 -11.55
N GLU A 149 -1.75 -13.93 -11.96
CA GLU A 149 -1.37 -12.76 -12.75
C GLU A 149 -0.58 -11.75 -11.90
N VAL A 150 -1.01 -11.52 -10.66
CA VAL A 150 -0.27 -10.66 -9.72
C VAL A 150 1.11 -11.25 -9.43
N LYS A 151 1.22 -12.56 -9.28
CA LYS A 151 2.50 -13.25 -9.10
C LYS A 151 3.36 -13.17 -10.37
N ALA A 152 2.77 -13.37 -11.54
CA ALA A 152 3.46 -13.25 -12.82
C ALA A 152 3.99 -11.83 -13.06
N ALA A 153 3.28 -10.81 -12.59
CA ALA A 153 3.74 -9.42 -12.63
C ALA A 153 4.91 -9.14 -11.67
N GLY A 154 5.29 -10.06 -10.79
CA GLY A 154 6.35 -9.86 -9.78
C GLY A 154 5.82 -9.41 -8.41
N GLY A 155 4.52 -9.53 -8.16
CA GLY A 155 3.86 -9.15 -6.91
C GLY A 155 3.00 -7.90 -7.04
N VAL A 156 2.33 -7.55 -5.93
CA VAL A 156 1.33 -6.47 -5.89
C VAL A 156 1.93 -5.09 -6.24
N LEU A 157 3.11 -4.77 -5.71
CA LEU A 157 3.78 -3.49 -5.99
C LEU A 157 4.15 -3.37 -7.48
N LYS A 158 4.75 -4.43 -8.05
CA LYS A 158 5.16 -4.45 -9.46
C LYS A 158 3.97 -4.40 -10.41
N TYR A 159 2.85 -5.02 -10.04
CA TYR A 159 1.59 -4.86 -10.76
C TYR A 159 1.15 -3.40 -10.86
N TRP A 160 1.19 -2.65 -9.75
CA TRP A 160 0.80 -1.24 -9.73
C TRP A 160 1.79 -0.33 -10.46
N GLU A 161 3.09 -0.60 -10.37
CA GLU A 161 4.10 0.09 -11.19
C GLU A 161 3.81 -0.07 -12.69
N ASN A 162 3.49 -1.29 -13.14
CA ASN A 162 3.16 -1.54 -14.55
C ASN A 162 1.87 -0.83 -14.98
N ARG A 163 0.92 -0.65 -14.05
CA ARG A 163 -0.37 0.03 -14.28
C ARG A 163 -0.26 1.55 -14.23
N HIS A 164 0.82 2.10 -13.69
CA HIS A 164 1.01 3.54 -13.50
C HIS A 164 0.94 4.35 -14.80
N ALA A 165 1.26 3.75 -15.95
CA ALA A 165 1.13 4.41 -17.25
C ALA A 165 -0.34 4.60 -17.70
N ILE A 166 -1.27 3.81 -17.17
CA ILE A 166 -2.69 3.81 -17.56
C ILE A 166 -3.55 4.47 -16.48
N THR A 167 -3.22 4.22 -15.21
CA THR A 167 -3.97 4.70 -14.05
C THR A 167 -3.00 5.35 -13.06
N PRO A 168 -2.48 6.55 -13.37
CA PRO A 168 -1.40 7.17 -12.60
C PRO A 168 -1.80 7.54 -11.17
N ARG A 169 -2.97 8.17 -10.97
CA ARG A 169 -3.40 8.59 -9.62
C ARG A 169 -3.76 7.38 -8.77
N LEU A 170 -4.44 6.39 -9.37
CA LEU A 170 -4.81 5.15 -8.68
C LEU A 170 -3.58 4.31 -8.31
N ALA A 171 -2.63 4.15 -9.24
CA ALA A 171 -1.38 3.46 -8.97
C ALA A 171 -0.59 4.17 -7.87
N ARG A 172 -0.61 5.52 -7.85
CA ARG A 172 0.04 6.28 -6.78
C ARG A 172 -0.56 5.99 -5.41
N MET A 173 -1.89 6.05 -5.28
CA MET A 173 -2.57 5.71 -4.03
C MET A 173 -2.24 4.27 -3.60
N ALA A 174 -2.32 3.32 -4.53
CA ALA A 174 -2.01 1.93 -4.24
C ALA A 174 -0.56 1.76 -3.74
N LEU A 175 0.42 2.40 -4.39
CA LEU A 175 1.82 2.32 -4.00
C LEU A 175 2.08 2.97 -2.64
N ASP A 176 1.47 4.13 -2.34
CA ASP A 176 1.65 4.82 -1.06
C ASP A 176 1.18 3.95 0.12
N PHE A 177 0.04 3.25 -0.02
CA PHE A 177 -0.51 2.40 1.04
C PHE A 177 0.12 1.01 1.11
N LEU A 178 0.49 0.43 -0.04
CA LEU A 178 1.03 -0.94 -0.08
C LEU A 178 2.53 -1.02 0.19
N SER A 179 3.27 0.08 0.02
CA SER A 179 4.68 0.15 0.39
C SER A 179 4.89 0.47 1.88
N ALA A 180 3.84 0.89 2.59
CA ALA A 180 3.91 1.12 4.02
C ALA A 180 4.22 -0.20 4.75
N PRO A 181 5.24 -0.22 5.64
CA PRO A 181 5.56 -1.42 6.39
C PRO A 181 4.39 -1.81 7.29
N ALA A 182 4.02 -3.10 7.26
CA ALA A 182 2.87 -3.63 8.00
C ALA A 182 3.05 -3.62 9.54
N SER A 183 4.25 -3.32 10.04
CA SER A 183 4.52 -3.24 11.48
C SER A 183 5.67 -2.29 11.81
N SER A 184 5.67 -1.75 13.02
CA SER A 184 6.82 -1.02 13.59
C SER A 184 8.00 -1.93 13.92
N VAL A 185 7.86 -3.26 13.82
CA VAL A 185 8.89 -4.23 14.22
C VAL A 185 10.18 -4.04 13.44
N ASP A 186 10.13 -3.69 12.16
CA ASP A 186 11.34 -3.43 11.37
C ASP A 186 12.06 -2.15 11.84
N ALA A 187 11.30 -1.12 12.22
CA ALA A 187 11.85 0.08 12.83
C ALA A 187 12.42 -0.23 14.23
N GLU A 188 11.70 -0.99 15.06
CA GLU A 188 12.14 -1.44 16.38
C GLU A 188 13.37 -2.35 16.31
N ARG A 189 13.49 -3.19 15.27
CA ARG A 189 14.67 -4.00 14.99
C ARG A 189 15.86 -3.13 14.61
N ALA A 190 15.66 -2.12 13.78
CA ALA A 190 16.69 -1.13 13.46
C ALA A 190 17.13 -0.35 14.71
N PHE A 191 16.18 0.07 15.58
CA PHE A 191 16.47 0.78 16.82
C PHE A 191 17.10 -0.11 17.90
N SER A 192 16.69 -1.38 18.03
CA SER A 192 17.25 -2.34 18.99
C SER A 192 18.65 -2.78 18.59
N GLY A 193 18.94 -2.94 17.30
CA GLY A 193 20.31 -3.08 16.79
C GLY A 193 21.18 -1.86 17.14
N GLY A 194 20.62 -0.65 17.04
CA GLY A 194 21.29 0.58 17.45
C GLY A 194 21.59 0.66 18.96
N ARG A 195 20.76 0.08 19.82
CA ARG A 195 20.98 0.09 21.29
C ARG A 195 22.26 -0.64 21.70
N LEU A 196 22.69 -1.67 20.96
CA LEU A 196 23.95 -2.38 21.20
C LEU A 196 25.19 -1.49 20.93
N GLN A 197 25.06 -0.47 20.08
CA GLN A 197 26.11 0.53 19.85
C GLN A 197 26.06 1.70 20.84
N VAL A 198 24.92 1.95 21.50
CA VAL A 198 24.75 3.06 22.45
C VAL A 198 25.34 2.74 23.82
N GLY A 199 25.31 1.47 24.25
CA GLY A 199 25.69 1.10 25.62
C GLY A 199 27.19 1.07 25.94
N HIS A 200 28.07 0.81 24.96
CA HIS A 200 29.46 0.45 25.28
C HIS A 200 30.54 1.38 24.69
N LEU A 201 30.19 2.34 23.82
CA LEU A 201 31.17 3.23 23.17
C LEU A 201 30.82 4.73 23.14
N GLN A 202 29.72 5.18 23.77
CA GLN A 202 29.17 6.52 23.54
C GLN A 202 29.11 7.46 24.75
N HIS A 203 30.24 7.74 25.40
CA HIS A 203 30.28 8.90 26.30
C HIS A 203 30.27 10.26 25.55
N ARG A 204 30.28 10.30 24.20
CA ARG A 204 30.43 11.57 23.44
C ARG A 204 29.72 11.66 22.08
N LEU A 205 28.74 10.81 21.75
CA LEU A 205 28.00 10.96 20.48
C LEU A 205 26.69 11.73 20.67
N SER A 206 26.53 12.82 19.90
CA SER A 206 25.30 13.60 19.88
C SER A 206 24.16 12.81 19.24
N SER A 207 22.91 13.11 19.63
CA SER A 207 21.71 12.50 19.03
C SER A 207 21.67 12.64 17.50
N GLN A 208 22.20 13.75 16.96
CA GLN A 208 22.24 14.00 15.53
C GLN A 208 23.25 13.09 14.80
N SER A 209 24.43 12.89 15.39
CA SER A 209 25.45 11.97 14.84
C SER A 209 24.97 10.52 14.88
N PHE A 210 24.25 10.13 15.93
CA PHE A 210 23.63 8.81 16.04
C PHE A 210 22.57 8.57 14.95
N LYS A 211 21.65 9.52 14.75
CA LYS A 211 20.64 9.44 13.68
C LYS A 211 21.28 9.30 12.30
N ALA A 212 22.33 10.08 12.02
CA ALA A 212 23.05 10.01 10.75
C ALA A 212 23.72 8.64 10.54
N GLN A 213 24.37 8.07 11.57
CA GLN A 213 25.03 6.76 11.46
C GLN A 213 24.03 5.63 11.21
N VAL A 214 22.88 5.65 11.91
CA VAL A 214 21.82 4.65 11.70
C VAL A 214 21.23 4.77 10.28
N ALA A 215 21.00 5.99 9.79
CA ALA A 215 20.52 6.22 8.42
C ALA A 215 21.52 5.71 7.37
N VAL A 216 22.81 6.03 7.52
CA VAL A 216 23.88 5.56 6.62
C VAL A 216 24.01 4.04 6.63
N GLY A 217 23.91 3.40 7.81
CA GLY A 217 23.94 1.93 7.92
C GLY A 217 22.75 1.27 7.22
N SER A 218 21.55 1.85 7.35
CA SER A 218 20.34 1.38 6.65
C SER A 218 20.48 1.51 5.12
N TRP A 219 21.00 2.64 4.64
CA TRP A 219 21.23 2.86 3.21
C TRP A 219 22.30 1.97 2.62
N TYR A 220 23.42 1.75 3.31
CA TYR A 220 24.49 0.86 2.84
C TYR A 220 24.00 -0.59 2.69
N THR A 221 23.14 -1.04 3.61
CA THR A 221 22.56 -2.39 3.55
C THR A 221 21.56 -2.53 2.41
N SER A 222 20.85 -1.45 2.06
CA SER A 222 19.87 -1.44 0.96
C SER A 222 20.53 -1.43 -0.43
N THR A 223 21.75 -0.92 -0.56
CA THR A 223 22.47 -0.86 -1.85
C THR A 223 23.24 -2.15 -2.17
N THR A 224 23.60 -2.96 -1.17
CA THR A 224 24.37 -4.19 -1.39
C THR A 224 23.53 -5.35 -1.93
N THR A 225 22.19 -5.27 -1.90
CA THR A 225 21.30 -6.29 -2.50
C THR A 225 21.05 -6.09 -4.01
N PHE A 226 21.62 -5.06 -4.63
CA PHE A 226 21.41 -4.74 -6.06
C PHE A 226 22.59 -5.08 -6.98
N GLY A 227 23.55 -5.89 -6.54
CA GLY A 227 24.71 -6.20 -7.37
C GLY A 227 25.44 -7.48 -6.97
N HIS A 228 24.84 -8.64 -7.25
CA HIS A 228 25.62 -9.87 -7.41
C HIS A 228 24.88 -10.93 -8.23
N GLU A 229 24.68 -10.67 -9.54
CA GLU A 229 24.66 -11.77 -10.51
C GLU A 229 26.04 -11.84 -11.17
N SER A 230 26.77 -12.92 -10.88
CA SER A 230 27.99 -13.29 -11.59
C SER A 230 27.64 -14.36 -12.64
N PRO A 231 28.07 -14.21 -13.90
CA PRO A 231 27.97 -15.28 -14.88
C PRO A 231 29.08 -16.33 -14.64
N SER A 232 28.75 -17.58 -14.99
CA SER A 232 29.65 -18.74 -15.02
C SER A 232 30.70 -18.68 -16.13
#